data_AF-A0A6C0K6Y4-F1
#
_entry.id   AF-A0A6C0K6Y4-F1
#
_cell.length_a   1.000
_cell.length_b   1.000
_cell.length_c   1.000
_cell.angle_alpha   90.00
_cell.angle_beta   90.00
_cell.angle_gamma   90.00
#
_symmetry.space_group_name_H-M   'P 1'
#
loop_
_entity.id
_entity.type
_entity.pdbx_description
1 polymer ?
#
loop_
_entity_poly.entity_id
_entity_poly.type
_entity_poly.pdbx_seq_one_letter_code
_entity_poly.pdbx_strand_id
1 'polypeptide(L)'
;MASIPENTFQLPTTGFHIGVNRNKCKKAKRKYSIIKKKPLNPVNSKKVLCDIEEHGYIFEVYEGPRWFIPWGKKVSPNVRSKFESLSTYSRDEVFKQIKYNSVHNMCNISGFPNPYNIKAGEYKSSPAVNAIFKKIKTREKNEWNQVYSLYKLVFRFATMFNKIRHMAKVYRSMKNRVNTEDPVTLEVPKKPVYVLNLKRKCSYVYEANTIRRAMENRLLTCYWMFNEPKQPTNILSNEEFVMGQYISVLRQLKEYGEFSVTLQLFRNANFDLSVFEKRNKQYLKLKAIERHFKDETSASKITIIEFIKVMSLGIDLDKNKIDRCIQTYDFYKKYTYIQSWIRLTEKYYISKELNDIDALDEVYTKAYSMAMRIDSIY
;
A
#
# COMPACT_ATOMS: atom_id res chain seq x y z
N MET A 1 22.55 -11.92 51.77
CA MET A 1 22.30 -10.47 51.92
C MET A 1 22.57 -9.79 50.59
N ALA A 2 21.54 -9.14 50.03
CA ALA A 2 21.49 -8.19 48.90
C ALA A 2 20.31 -8.56 47.98
N SER A 3 19.12 -8.13 48.40
CA SER A 3 17.86 -8.20 47.64
C SER A 3 17.79 -7.06 46.63
N ILE A 4 17.57 -7.40 45.36
CA ILE A 4 17.33 -6.46 44.26
C ILE A 4 15.81 -6.14 44.23
N PRO A 5 15.38 -4.87 44.15
CA PRO A 5 13.96 -4.53 44.20
C PRO A 5 13.28 -4.74 42.84
N GLU A 6 12.10 -5.36 42.89
CA GLU A 6 11.15 -5.47 41.78
C GLU A 6 10.53 -4.10 41.47
N ASN A 7 10.83 -3.54 40.30
CA ASN A 7 10.15 -2.37 39.77
C ASN A 7 8.88 -2.81 39.02
N THR A 8 7.75 -2.80 39.72
CA THR A 8 6.40 -2.88 39.14
C THR A 8 6.07 -1.61 38.34
N PHE A 9 6.03 -1.73 37.02
CA PHE A 9 5.45 -0.72 36.12
C PHE A 9 3.92 -0.83 36.15
N GLN A 10 3.25 0.08 36.86
CA GLN A 10 1.80 0.28 36.77
C GLN A 10 1.47 1.23 35.62
N LEU A 11 0.68 0.75 34.65
CA LEU A 11 0.11 1.59 33.59
C LEU A 11 -1.14 2.33 34.11
N PRO A 12 -1.33 3.61 33.78
CA PRO A 12 -2.50 4.37 34.21
C PRO A 12 -3.76 3.92 33.47
N THR A 13 -4.75 3.44 34.22
CA THR A 13 -6.11 3.17 33.77
C THR A 13 -6.91 4.47 33.73
N THR A 14 -6.93 5.15 32.58
CA THR A 14 -7.87 6.24 32.32
C THR A 14 -9.23 5.67 31.96
N GLY A 15 -10.10 5.56 32.97
CA GLY A 15 -11.50 5.19 32.82
C GLY A 15 -12.29 6.29 32.11
N PHE A 16 -12.63 6.07 30.83
CA PHE A 16 -13.68 6.82 30.14
C PHE A 16 -15.01 6.08 30.31
N HIS A 17 -15.82 6.52 31.27
CA HIS A 17 -17.23 6.15 31.37
C HIS A 17 -18.02 6.84 30.25
N ILE A 18 -18.32 6.11 29.16
CA ILE A 18 -19.33 6.53 28.19
C ILE A 18 -20.67 5.93 28.64
N GLY A 19 -21.54 6.79 29.17
CA GLY A 19 -22.92 6.45 29.52
C GLY A 19 -23.70 6.00 28.29
N VAL A 20 -24.09 4.73 28.27
CA VAL A 20 -24.97 4.16 27.23
C VAL A 20 -26.42 4.51 27.58
N ASN A 21 -26.93 5.55 26.93
CA ASN A 21 -28.33 5.96 27.03
C ASN A 21 -29.19 4.96 26.21
N ARG A 22 -29.82 3.99 26.89
CA ARG A 22 -30.71 2.98 26.29
C ARG A 22 -32.08 3.59 25.95
N ASN A 23 -32.17 4.24 24.80
CA ASN A 23 -33.49 4.57 24.23
C ASN A 23 -34.09 3.37 23.50
N LYS A 24 -35.25 2.95 24.00
CA LYS A 24 -36.11 1.88 23.50
C LYS A 24 -36.54 2.17 22.05
N CYS A 25 -35.92 1.51 21.09
CA CYS A 25 -36.38 1.52 19.70
C CYS A 25 -37.36 0.37 19.48
N LYS A 26 -38.63 0.71 19.23
CA LYS A 26 -39.74 -0.21 18.97
C LYS A 26 -39.44 -1.04 17.71
N LYS A 27 -39.45 -2.37 17.85
CA LYS A 27 -39.28 -3.32 16.74
C LYS A 27 -40.50 -3.26 15.81
N ALA A 28 -40.36 -2.62 14.65
CA ALA A 28 -41.30 -2.77 13.54
C ALA A 28 -40.98 -4.10 12.81
N LYS A 29 -41.83 -5.12 13.00
CA LYS A 29 -41.80 -6.36 12.22
C LYS A 29 -42.20 -6.05 10.77
N ARG A 30 -41.23 -5.86 9.87
CA ARG A 30 -41.49 -5.87 8.41
C ARG A 30 -41.65 -7.32 7.95
N LYS A 31 -42.87 -7.68 7.56
CA LYS A 31 -43.16 -8.90 6.79
C LYS A 31 -42.48 -8.78 5.44
N TYR A 32 -41.46 -9.59 5.18
CA TYR A 32 -40.92 -9.78 3.84
C TYR A 32 -41.86 -10.69 3.07
N SER A 33 -42.62 -10.13 2.12
CA SER A 33 -43.29 -10.93 1.11
C SER A 33 -42.23 -11.45 0.13
N ILE A 34 -42.16 -12.77 0.01
CA ILE A 34 -41.34 -13.48 -0.98
C ILE A 34 -41.94 -13.15 -2.36
N ILE A 35 -41.39 -12.14 -3.02
CA ILE A 35 -41.68 -11.88 -4.44
C ILE A 35 -40.98 -12.99 -5.23
N LYS A 36 -41.76 -14.01 -5.65
CA LYS A 36 -41.32 -15.01 -6.62
C LYS A 36 -40.91 -14.29 -7.91
N LYS A 37 -39.59 -14.15 -8.13
CA LYS A 37 -39.06 -13.65 -9.39
C LYS A 37 -39.42 -14.64 -10.49
N LYS A 38 -40.16 -14.18 -11.51
CA LYS A 38 -40.38 -14.94 -12.75
C LYS A 38 -39.02 -15.27 -13.38
N PRO A 39 -38.83 -16.49 -13.92
CA PRO A 39 -37.63 -16.82 -14.67
C PRO A 39 -37.52 -15.87 -15.86
N LEU A 40 -36.40 -15.15 -15.96
CA LEU A 40 -36.06 -14.39 -17.16
C LEU A 40 -35.72 -15.40 -18.25
N ASN A 41 -36.43 -15.32 -19.38
CA ASN A 41 -36.11 -16.06 -20.59
C ASN A 41 -34.63 -15.83 -20.96
N PRO A 42 -33.91 -16.87 -21.41
CA PRO A 42 -32.54 -16.72 -21.88
C PRO A 42 -32.54 -15.80 -23.09
N VAL A 43 -32.07 -14.57 -22.90
CA VAL A 43 -31.79 -13.64 -23.98
C VAL A 43 -30.61 -14.25 -24.74
N ASN A 44 -30.88 -14.70 -25.97
CA ASN A 44 -29.87 -15.11 -26.94
C ASN A 44 -28.84 -13.97 -27.09
N SER A 45 -27.74 -14.07 -26.36
CA SER A 45 -26.57 -13.23 -26.53
C SER A 45 -25.87 -13.66 -27.82
N LYS A 46 -26.44 -13.27 -28.96
CA LYS A 46 -25.68 -13.17 -30.21
C LYS A 46 -24.49 -12.27 -29.90
N LYS A 47 -23.30 -12.86 -30.02
CA LYS A 47 -22.01 -12.20 -29.93
C LYS A 47 -22.04 -10.96 -30.83
N VAL A 48 -22.23 -9.79 -30.23
CA VAL A 48 -21.75 -8.54 -30.83
C VAL A 48 -20.25 -8.60 -30.59
N LEU A 49 -19.52 -9.25 -31.52
CA LEU A 49 -18.13 -8.89 -31.74
C LEU A 49 -18.19 -7.41 -32.14
N CYS A 50 -17.85 -6.52 -31.20
CA CYS A 50 -17.45 -5.19 -31.58
C CYS A 50 -16.12 -5.37 -32.31
N ASP A 51 -16.17 -5.28 -33.63
CA ASP A 51 -15.04 -4.83 -34.44
C ASP A 51 -14.67 -3.45 -33.91
N ILE A 52 -13.81 -3.42 -32.88
CA ILE A 52 -13.07 -2.23 -32.51
C ILE A 52 -11.98 -2.15 -33.56
N GLU A 53 -12.34 -1.61 -34.72
CA GLU A 53 -11.36 -1.06 -35.63
C GLU A 53 -10.49 -0.10 -34.81
N GLU A 54 -9.18 -0.33 -34.81
CA GLU A 54 -8.16 0.52 -34.22
C GLU A 54 -8.14 1.87 -34.93
N HIS A 55 -9.21 2.66 -34.81
CA HIS A 55 -9.17 4.07 -35.08
C HIS A 55 -8.31 4.65 -33.97
N GLY A 56 -7.02 4.83 -34.27
CA GLY A 56 -6.09 5.58 -33.44
C GLY A 56 -6.67 6.96 -33.19
N TYR A 57 -7.44 7.11 -32.11
CA TYR A 57 -7.90 8.40 -31.63
C TYR A 57 -6.64 9.18 -31.27
N ILE A 58 -6.20 10.04 -32.18
CA ILE A 58 -5.19 11.06 -31.89
C ILE A 58 -5.83 11.93 -30.81
N PHE A 59 -5.32 11.80 -29.59
CA PHE A 59 -5.79 12.61 -28.48
C PHE A 59 -5.36 14.05 -28.73
N GLU A 60 -6.27 14.86 -29.26
CA GLU A 60 -6.08 16.30 -29.36
C GLU A 60 -6.12 16.89 -27.95
N VAL A 61 -4.98 17.44 -27.51
CA VAL A 61 -4.87 18.08 -26.21
C VAL A 61 -5.79 19.30 -26.20
N TYR A 62 -6.72 19.36 -25.25
CA TYR A 62 -7.60 20.52 -25.10
C TYR A 62 -6.78 21.81 -24.87
N GLU A 63 -6.83 22.70 -25.87
CA GLU A 63 -6.15 24.01 -25.86
C GLU A 63 -7.03 25.15 -25.31
N GLY A 64 -8.30 24.88 -25.02
CA GLY A 64 -9.23 25.90 -24.55
C GLY A 64 -8.99 26.39 -23.11
N PRO A 65 -9.75 27.41 -22.67
CA PRO A 65 -9.64 27.98 -21.33
C PRO A 65 -9.97 26.92 -20.27
N ARG A 66 -9.02 26.66 -19.37
CA ARG A 66 -9.15 25.64 -18.30
C ARG A 66 -9.87 26.18 -17.07
N TRP A 67 -9.87 27.50 -16.90
CA TRP A 67 -10.28 28.17 -15.68
C TRP A 67 -11.29 29.27 -15.99
N PHE A 68 -12.34 29.35 -15.18
CA PHE A 68 -13.42 30.32 -15.35
C PHE A 68 -13.62 31.11 -14.07
N ILE A 69 -13.98 32.39 -14.22
CA ILE A 69 -14.39 33.23 -13.10
C ILE A 69 -15.80 32.77 -12.67
N PRO A 70 -16.03 32.49 -11.38
CA PRO A 70 -17.36 32.13 -10.90
C PRO A 70 -18.39 33.20 -11.26
N TRP A 71 -19.52 32.81 -11.85
CA TRP A 71 -20.51 33.74 -12.42
C TRP A 71 -21.05 34.77 -11.40
N GLY A 72 -21.12 34.41 -10.12
CA GLY A 72 -21.55 35.33 -9.05
C GLY A 72 -20.51 36.39 -8.67
N LYS A 73 -19.27 36.31 -9.17
CA LYS A 73 -18.20 37.25 -8.81
C LYS A 73 -18.08 38.35 -9.87
N LYS A 74 -18.59 39.53 -9.55
CA LYS A 74 -18.38 40.74 -10.36
C LYS A 74 -16.91 41.16 -10.26
N VAL A 75 -16.28 41.34 -11.42
CA VAL A 75 -14.88 41.77 -11.57
C VAL A 75 -14.82 42.88 -12.62
N SER A 76 -13.82 43.76 -12.54
CA SER A 76 -13.62 44.76 -13.58
C SER A 76 -13.20 44.08 -14.91
N PRO A 77 -13.49 44.70 -16.07
CA PRO A 77 -13.07 44.18 -17.37
C PRO A 77 -11.56 43.91 -17.46
N ASN A 78 -10.73 44.78 -16.87
CA ASN A 78 -9.28 44.60 -16.81
C ASN A 78 -8.87 43.33 -16.05
N VAL A 79 -9.49 43.09 -14.89
CA VAL A 79 -9.23 41.90 -14.08
C VAL A 79 -9.69 40.64 -14.81
N ARG A 80 -10.83 40.71 -15.52
CA ARG A 80 -11.32 39.61 -16.35
C ARG A 80 -10.36 39.27 -17.48
N SER A 81 -9.92 40.28 -18.24
CA SER A 81 -8.96 40.08 -19.34
C SER A 81 -7.64 39.48 -18.84
N LYS A 82 -7.09 39.99 -17.72
CA LYS A 82 -5.88 39.44 -17.07
C LYS A 82 -6.05 38.02 -16.55
N PHE A 83 -7.27 37.65 -16.13
CA PHE A 83 -7.58 36.28 -15.74
C PHE A 83 -7.67 35.37 -16.98
N GLU A 84 -8.40 35.79 -18.01
CA GLU A 84 -8.59 35.01 -19.23
C GLU A 84 -7.27 34.78 -19.98
N SER A 85 -6.35 35.76 -19.98
CA SER A 85 -5.01 35.61 -20.55
C SER A 85 -4.17 34.54 -19.87
N LEU A 86 -4.54 34.14 -18.64
CA LEU A 86 -3.87 33.10 -17.87
C LEU A 86 -4.65 31.77 -17.85
N SER A 87 -5.80 31.71 -18.51
CA SER A 87 -6.74 30.58 -18.40
C SER A 87 -6.23 29.28 -19.04
N THR A 88 -5.23 29.35 -19.92
CA THR A 88 -4.63 28.20 -20.62
C THR A 88 -3.50 27.54 -19.83
N TYR A 89 -2.87 28.26 -18.90
CA TYR A 89 -1.73 27.77 -18.12
C TYR A 89 -2.12 26.68 -17.11
N SER A 90 -1.14 25.84 -16.78
CA SER A 90 -1.27 24.85 -15.72
C SER A 90 -1.38 25.52 -14.34
N ARG A 91 -1.92 24.80 -13.36
CA ARG A 91 -2.10 25.32 -11.99
C ARG A 91 -0.82 25.88 -11.38
N ASP A 92 0.31 25.23 -11.66
CA ASP A 92 1.62 25.59 -11.10
C ASP A 92 2.28 26.76 -11.85
N GLU A 93 1.95 26.92 -13.13
CA GLU A 93 2.42 28.02 -13.97
C GLU A 93 1.67 29.33 -13.71
N VAL A 94 0.35 29.28 -13.50
CA VAL A 94 -0.50 30.47 -13.33
C VAL A 94 0.08 31.42 -12.27
N PHE A 95 0.47 30.91 -11.10
CA PHE A 95 0.99 31.77 -10.03
C PHE A 95 2.38 32.34 -10.34
N LYS A 96 3.22 31.61 -11.09
CA LYS A 96 4.50 32.12 -11.58
C LYS A 96 4.28 33.27 -12.58
N GLN A 97 3.32 33.09 -13.50
CA GLN A 97 2.97 34.10 -14.49
C GLN A 97 2.34 35.34 -13.86
N ILE A 98 1.48 35.20 -12.85
CA ILE A 98 0.95 36.35 -12.10
C ILE A 98 2.08 37.15 -11.46
N LYS A 99 3.06 36.48 -10.83
CA LYS A 99 4.21 37.15 -10.20
C LYS A 99 5.06 37.87 -11.25
N TYR A 100 5.36 37.21 -12.37
CA TYR A 100 6.13 37.78 -13.48
C TYR A 100 5.43 39.00 -14.09
N ASN A 101 4.17 38.85 -14.52
CA ASN A 101 3.39 39.92 -15.15
C ASN A 101 3.15 41.09 -14.18
N SER A 102 2.95 40.80 -12.89
CA SER A 102 2.80 41.85 -11.89
C SER A 102 4.08 42.70 -11.74
N VAL A 103 5.26 42.10 -11.84
CA VAL A 103 6.54 42.84 -11.77
C VAL A 103 6.80 43.57 -13.09
N HIS A 104 6.68 42.86 -14.22
CA HIS A 104 6.93 43.40 -15.55
C HIS A 104 6.03 44.61 -15.86
N ASN A 105 4.72 44.51 -15.60
CA ASN A 105 3.80 45.63 -15.82
C ASN A 105 4.12 46.81 -14.89
N MET A 106 4.50 46.55 -13.63
CA MET A 106 4.90 47.62 -12.72
C MET A 106 6.16 48.34 -13.18
N CYS A 107 7.14 47.63 -13.73
CA CYS A 107 8.38 48.21 -14.28
C CYS A 107 8.10 49.08 -15.52
N ASN A 108 7.23 48.60 -16.42
CA ASN A 108 6.85 49.32 -17.64
C ASN A 108 6.09 50.62 -17.33
N ILE A 109 5.25 50.63 -16.29
CA ILE A 109 4.50 51.82 -15.86
C ILE A 109 5.39 52.87 -15.21
N SER A 110 6.41 52.44 -14.45
CA SER A 110 7.34 53.36 -13.81
C SER A 110 8.27 54.08 -14.79
N GLY A 111 8.21 53.77 -16.09
CA GLY A 111 9.13 54.34 -17.07
C GLY A 111 10.58 54.15 -16.64
N PHE A 112 10.93 52.95 -16.10
CA PHE A 112 12.32 52.59 -15.81
C PHE A 112 13.17 53.04 -16.99
N PRO A 113 14.28 53.75 -16.74
CA PRO A 113 14.86 54.66 -17.72
C PRO A 113 15.03 53.90 -19.00
N ASN A 114 14.29 54.33 -20.03
CA ASN A 114 14.64 54.02 -21.39
C ASN A 114 16.16 54.28 -21.45
N PRO A 115 17.03 53.34 -21.87
CA PRO A 115 18.48 53.53 -21.81
C PRO A 115 18.96 54.84 -22.47
N TYR A 116 18.12 55.45 -23.31
CA TYR A 116 18.27 56.80 -23.86
C TYR A 116 18.13 57.96 -22.84
N ASN A 117 17.35 57.83 -21.77
CA ASN A 117 17.22 58.80 -20.66
C ASN A 117 18.43 58.83 -19.72
N ILE A 118 19.39 57.91 -19.85
CA ILE A 118 20.62 57.94 -19.05
C ILE A 118 21.63 58.93 -19.65
N LYS A 119 21.48 59.27 -20.95
CA LYS A 119 22.38 60.21 -21.66
C LYS A 119 21.86 61.65 -21.72
N ALA A 120 20.55 61.87 -21.59
CA ALA A 120 19.96 63.19 -21.38
C ALA A 120 19.77 63.37 -19.87
N GLY A 121 20.46 64.32 -19.24
CA GLY A 121 20.54 64.45 -17.77
C GLY A 121 19.23 64.27 -16.99
N GLU A 122 19.34 63.89 -15.72
CA GLU A 122 18.24 63.50 -14.82
C GLU A 122 16.96 64.34 -14.99
N TYR A 123 16.04 63.86 -15.83
CA TYR A 123 14.73 64.48 -15.94
C TYR A 123 13.95 64.24 -14.65
N LYS A 124 13.86 65.28 -13.81
CA LYS A 124 13.02 65.27 -12.61
C LYS A 124 11.57 65.51 -13.03
N SER A 125 10.79 64.44 -13.12
CA SER A 125 9.36 64.51 -13.37
C SER A 125 8.65 65.35 -12.31
N SER A 126 7.65 66.13 -12.73
CA SER A 126 6.82 66.92 -11.82
C SER A 126 6.14 66.03 -10.76
N PRO A 127 6.02 66.48 -9.49
CA PRO A 127 5.34 65.73 -8.43
C PRO A 127 3.93 65.25 -8.81
N ALA A 128 3.19 66.05 -9.60
CA ALA A 128 1.86 65.68 -10.08
C ALA A 128 1.89 64.43 -10.99
N VAL A 129 2.89 64.36 -11.87
CA VAL A 129 3.12 63.21 -12.76
C VAL A 129 3.49 61.97 -11.95
N ASN A 130 4.36 62.11 -10.95
CA ASN A 130 4.74 61.02 -10.04
C ASN A 130 3.54 60.49 -9.23
N ALA A 131 2.63 61.38 -8.81
CA ALA A 131 1.40 60.98 -8.12
C ALA A 131 0.47 60.15 -9.04
N ILE A 132 0.35 60.55 -10.32
CA ILE A 132 -0.40 59.78 -11.33
C ILE A 132 0.21 58.39 -11.52
N PHE A 133 1.53 58.29 -11.72
CA PHE A 133 2.20 56.98 -11.87
C PHE A 133 2.04 56.10 -10.63
N LYS A 134 2.14 56.66 -9.43
CA LYS A 134 1.89 55.92 -8.18
C LYS A 134 0.46 55.40 -8.11
N LYS A 135 -0.53 56.19 -8.55
CA LYS A 135 -1.94 55.78 -8.63
C LYS A 135 -2.16 54.65 -9.64
N ILE A 136 -1.51 54.71 -10.81
CA ILE A 136 -1.57 53.65 -11.82
C ILE A 136 -0.92 52.37 -11.29
N LYS A 137 0.28 52.46 -10.70
CA LYS A 137 1.01 51.32 -10.13
C LYS A 137 0.23 50.62 -9.02
N THR A 138 -0.40 51.40 -8.13
CA THR A 138 -1.25 50.85 -7.07
C THR A 138 -2.50 50.18 -7.62
N ARG A 139 -3.17 50.78 -8.62
CA ARG A 139 -4.30 50.15 -9.32
C ARG A 139 -3.90 48.82 -9.95
N GLU A 140 -2.79 48.78 -10.68
CA GLU A 140 -2.29 47.57 -11.34
C GLU A 140 -1.93 46.46 -10.34
N LYS A 141 -1.25 46.81 -9.25
CA LYS A 141 -0.98 45.89 -8.15
C LYS A 141 -2.28 45.33 -7.56
N ASN A 142 -3.28 46.17 -7.36
CA ASN A 142 -4.58 45.76 -6.82
C ASN A 142 -5.32 44.83 -7.79
N GLU A 143 -5.30 45.11 -9.10
CA GLU A 143 -5.91 44.27 -10.12
C GLU A 143 -5.23 42.88 -10.18
N TRP A 144 -3.90 42.80 -10.17
CA TRP A 144 -3.18 41.52 -10.12
C TRP A 144 -3.41 40.75 -8.81
N ASN A 145 -3.50 41.44 -7.68
CA ASN A 145 -3.88 40.82 -6.41
C ASN A 145 -5.30 40.24 -6.46
N GLN A 146 -6.23 40.92 -7.14
CA GLN A 146 -7.57 40.39 -7.37
C GLN A 146 -7.52 39.14 -8.25
N VAL A 147 -6.80 39.15 -9.38
CA VAL A 147 -6.59 37.96 -10.22
C VAL A 147 -6.01 36.79 -9.42
N TYR A 148 -4.98 37.06 -8.61
CA TYR A 148 -4.40 36.06 -7.71
C TYR A 148 -5.43 35.45 -6.75
N SER A 149 -6.24 36.30 -6.11
CA SER A 149 -7.29 35.86 -5.19
C SER A 149 -8.38 35.01 -5.89
N LEU A 150 -8.71 35.35 -7.14
CA LEU A 150 -9.68 34.61 -7.96
C LEU A 150 -9.15 33.21 -8.28
N TYR A 151 -7.90 33.07 -8.75
CA TYR A 151 -7.30 31.77 -9.00
C TYR A 151 -7.18 30.92 -7.74
N LYS A 152 -6.78 31.53 -6.61
CA LYS A 152 -6.75 30.83 -5.32
C LYS A 152 -8.13 30.28 -4.95
N LEU A 153 -9.18 31.07 -5.17
CA LEU A 153 -10.56 30.65 -4.96
C LEU A 153 -10.95 29.52 -5.92
N VAL A 154 -10.74 29.65 -7.22
CA VAL A 154 -11.06 28.64 -8.24
C VAL A 154 -10.35 27.32 -7.94
N PHE A 155 -9.06 27.34 -7.62
CA PHE A 155 -8.30 26.14 -7.28
C PHE A 155 -8.74 25.51 -5.95
N ARG A 156 -9.14 26.33 -4.97
CA ARG A 156 -9.75 25.82 -3.73
C ARG A 156 -11.08 25.12 -4.01
N PHE A 157 -11.92 25.67 -4.89
CA PHE A 157 -13.13 25.00 -5.34
C PHE A 157 -12.83 23.72 -6.10
N ALA A 158 -11.94 23.75 -7.10
CA ALA A 158 -11.57 22.56 -7.86
C ALA A 158 -11.04 21.42 -6.97
N THR A 159 -10.20 21.74 -5.98
CA THR A 159 -9.72 20.73 -5.00
C THR A 159 -10.84 20.18 -4.12
N MET A 160 -11.77 21.03 -3.68
CA MET A 160 -12.97 20.59 -2.94
C MET A 160 -13.84 19.67 -3.80
N PHE A 161 -14.15 20.05 -5.05
CA PHE A 161 -14.92 19.23 -5.98
C PHE A 161 -14.24 17.90 -6.30
N ASN A 162 -12.92 17.88 -6.48
CA ASN A 162 -12.17 16.64 -6.68
C ASN A 162 -12.28 15.71 -5.46
N LYS A 163 -12.23 16.26 -4.24
CA LYS A 163 -12.49 15.48 -3.01
C LYS A 163 -13.91 14.91 -2.98
N ILE A 164 -14.92 15.72 -3.28
CA ILE A 164 -16.33 15.28 -3.32
C ILE A 164 -16.52 14.20 -4.40
N ARG A 165 -15.99 14.42 -5.60
CA ARG A 165 -16.03 13.44 -6.70
C ARG A 165 -15.35 12.13 -6.30
N HIS A 166 -14.20 12.20 -5.64
CA HIS A 166 -13.50 11.03 -5.12
C HIS A 166 -14.31 10.31 -4.05
N MET A 167 -14.84 11.03 -3.06
CA MET A 167 -15.73 10.48 -2.03
C MET A 167 -16.97 9.82 -2.64
N ALA A 168 -17.59 10.45 -3.65
CA ALA A 168 -18.74 9.89 -4.35
C ALA A 168 -18.37 8.60 -5.10
N LYS A 169 -17.18 8.52 -5.72
CA LYS A 169 -16.67 7.29 -6.34
C LYS A 169 -16.50 6.19 -5.28
N VAL A 170 -15.84 6.50 -4.17
CA VAL A 170 -15.64 5.56 -3.06
C VAL A 170 -16.97 5.05 -2.51
N TYR A 171 -17.92 5.96 -2.26
CA TYR A 171 -19.25 5.61 -1.76
C TYR A 171 -20.00 4.67 -2.72
N ARG A 172 -19.96 4.95 -4.03
CA ARG A 172 -20.54 4.06 -5.05
C ARG A 172 -19.88 2.68 -5.04
N SER A 173 -18.54 2.62 -4.96
CA SER A 173 -17.81 1.36 -4.86
C SER A 173 -18.14 0.56 -3.60
N MET A 174 -18.27 1.22 -2.44
CA MET A 174 -18.63 0.57 -1.17
C MET A 174 -20.04 0.02 -1.17
N LYS A 175 -20.98 0.68 -1.86
CA LYS A 175 -22.36 0.22 -2.01
C LYS A 175 -22.46 -1.02 -2.89
N ASN A 176 -21.64 -1.07 -3.95
CA ASN A 176 -21.60 -2.19 -4.89
C ASN A 176 -20.60 -3.27 -4.43
N ARG A 177 -21.03 -4.13 -3.52
CA ARG A 177 -20.21 -5.24 -3.00
C ARG A 177 -20.31 -6.45 -3.93
N VAL A 178 -19.16 -7.01 -4.30
CA VAL A 178 -19.08 -8.19 -5.16
C VAL A 178 -19.42 -9.46 -4.38
N ASN A 179 -18.91 -9.57 -3.17
CA ASN A 179 -19.14 -10.71 -2.28
C ASN A 179 -19.74 -10.27 -0.95
N THR A 180 -20.55 -11.16 -0.37
CA THR A 180 -21.17 -10.98 0.95
C THR A 180 -20.45 -11.81 2.02
N GLU A 181 -20.04 -13.02 1.65
CA GLU A 181 -19.27 -13.94 2.47
C GLU A 181 -17.80 -13.92 2.06
N ASP A 182 -16.91 -14.21 3.00
CA ASP A 182 -15.49 -14.37 2.74
C ASP A 182 -15.24 -15.68 1.96
N PRO A 183 -14.47 -15.66 0.87
CA PRO A 183 -14.32 -16.83 0.00
C PRO A 183 -13.55 -18.00 0.64
N VAL A 184 -12.84 -17.77 1.74
CA VAL A 184 -12.04 -18.80 2.43
C VAL A 184 -12.83 -19.39 3.59
N THR A 185 -13.45 -18.54 4.42
CA THR A 185 -14.22 -19.02 5.58
C THR A 185 -15.66 -19.40 5.25
N LEU A 186 -16.19 -18.95 4.10
CA LEU A 186 -17.59 -19.12 3.69
C LEU A 186 -18.60 -18.55 4.71
N GLU A 187 -18.14 -17.67 5.58
CA GLU A 187 -18.95 -16.97 6.57
C GLU A 187 -18.97 -15.47 6.27
N VAL A 188 -19.95 -14.77 6.84
CA VAL A 188 -19.98 -13.31 6.81
C VAL A 188 -18.83 -12.78 7.69
N PRO A 189 -17.93 -11.93 7.15
CA PRO A 189 -16.79 -11.40 7.90
C PRO A 189 -17.20 -10.73 9.21
N LYS A 190 -16.57 -11.13 10.31
CA LYS A 190 -16.69 -10.50 11.64
C LYS A 190 -15.81 -9.26 11.73
N LYS A 191 -14.62 -9.31 11.11
CA LYS A 191 -13.68 -8.18 10.99
C LYS A 191 -13.56 -7.81 9.49
N PRO A 192 -14.54 -7.10 8.92
CA PRO A 192 -14.60 -6.88 7.48
C PRO A 192 -13.51 -5.92 7.01
N VAL A 193 -12.67 -6.39 6.08
CA VAL A 193 -11.70 -5.57 5.36
C VAL A 193 -12.22 -5.32 3.94
N TYR A 194 -12.37 -4.05 3.60
CA TYR A 194 -12.85 -3.61 2.29
C TYR A 194 -11.68 -3.34 1.34
N VAL A 195 -11.70 -3.99 0.19
CA VAL A 195 -10.82 -3.73 -0.95
C VAL A 195 -11.62 -3.03 -2.04
N LEU A 196 -11.32 -1.75 -2.28
CA LEU A 196 -12.03 -0.93 -3.26
C LEU A 196 -11.42 -1.06 -4.66
N ASN A 197 -12.21 -1.48 -5.65
CA ASN A 197 -11.85 -1.35 -7.05
C ASN A 197 -12.55 -0.11 -7.64
N LEU A 198 -11.81 1.01 -7.73
CA LEU A 198 -12.35 2.27 -8.24
C LEU A 198 -12.59 2.26 -9.75
N LYS A 199 -11.86 1.43 -10.52
CA LYS A 199 -12.06 1.27 -11.96
C LYS A 199 -13.40 0.58 -12.23
N ARG A 200 -13.64 -0.54 -11.56
CA ARG A 200 -14.87 -1.35 -11.68
C ARG A 200 -16.04 -0.81 -10.84
N LYS A 201 -15.83 0.24 -10.04
CA LYS A 201 -16.83 0.84 -9.13
C LYS A 201 -17.48 -0.20 -8.21
N CYS A 202 -16.66 -1.09 -7.65
CA CYS A 202 -17.11 -2.14 -6.73
C CYS A 202 -16.15 -2.30 -5.55
N SER A 203 -16.55 -3.11 -4.57
CA SER A 203 -15.74 -3.48 -3.42
C SER A 203 -15.81 -4.98 -3.14
N TYR A 204 -14.70 -5.51 -2.66
CA TYR A 204 -14.59 -6.87 -2.13
C TYR A 204 -14.47 -6.79 -0.62
N VAL A 205 -15.11 -7.72 0.09
CA VAL A 205 -15.12 -7.76 1.55
C VAL A 205 -14.51 -9.07 2.02
N TYR A 206 -13.48 -8.99 2.86
CA TYR A 206 -12.78 -10.17 3.37
C TYR A 206 -12.77 -10.18 4.88
N GLU A 207 -12.62 -11.36 5.47
CA GLU A 207 -12.22 -11.47 6.87
C GLU A 207 -10.76 -10.99 7.01
N ALA A 208 -10.48 -10.20 8.06
CA ALA A 208 -9.18 -9.58 8.24
C ALA A 208 -8.03 -10.59 8.27
N ASN A 209 -8.20 -11.72 8.96
CA ASN A 209 -7.21 -12.78 9.01
C ASN A 209 -7.01 -13.47 7.64
N THR A 210 -8.09 -13.65 6.87
CA THR A 210 -8.04 -14.23 5.52
C THR A 210 -7.15 -13.39 4.60
N ILE A 211 -7.45 -12.09 4.50
CA ILE A 211 -6.69 -11.21 3.59
C ILE A 211 -5.24 -11.02 4.06
N ARG A 212 -5.00 -10.92 5.38
CA ARG A 212 -3.66 -10.84 5.96
C ARG A 212 -2.82 -12.04 5.52
N ARG A 213 -3.31 -13.25 5.76
CA ARG A 213 -2.61 -14.50 5.39
C ARG A 213 -2.42 -14.62 3.88
N ALA A 214 -3.42 -14.28 3.08
CA ALA A 214 -3.30 -14.33 1.63
C ALA A 214 -2.17 -13.42 1.12
N MET A 215 -2.08 -12.20 1.64
CA MET A 215 -1.01 -11.26 1.28
C MET A 215 0.36 -11.74 1.78
N GLU A 216 0.44 -12.21 3.03
CA GLU A 216 1.68 -12.75 3.61
C GLU A 216 2.19 -13.95 2.84
N ASN A 217 1.33 -14.92 2.50
CA ASN A 217 1.73 -16.14 1.81
C ASN A 217 2.32 -15.84 0.42
N ARG A 218 1.82 -14.79 -0.26
CA ARG A 218 2.38 -14.31 -1.52
C ARG A 218 3.77 -13.70 -1.32
N LEU A 219 3.95 -12.87 -0.29
CA LEU A 219 5.25 -12.26 0.01
C LEU A 219 6.28 -13.26 0.55
N LEU A 220 5.84 -14.31 1.23
CA LEU A 220 6.67 -15.39 1.77
C LEU A 220 6.64 -16.62 0.87
N THR A 221 6.36 -16.45 -0.43
CA THR A 221 6.48 -17.53 -1.39
C THR A 221 7.95 -17.91 -1.51
N CYS A 222 8.21 -19.21 -1.50
CA CYS A 222 9.53 -19.80 -1.64
C CYS A 222 9.44 -21.06 -2.49
N TYR A 223 10.56 -21.43 -3.09
CA TYR A 223 10.77 -22.72 -3.73
C TYR A 223 11.93 -23.39 -3.02
N TRP A 224 11.69 -24.51 -2.35
CA TRP A 224 12.67 -25.09 -1.42
C TRP A 224 13.04 -24.04 -0.35
N MET A 225 14.32 -23.85 -0.05
CA MET A 225 14.81 -22.77 0.81
C MET A 225 15.13 -21.48 0.05
N PHE A 226 14.76 -21.34 -1.23
CA PHE A 226 14.99 -20.11 -2.00
C PHE A 226 13.76 -19.21 -1.93
N ASN A 227 13.99 -17.95 -1.56
CA ASN A 227 12.93 -16.95 -1.48
C ASN A 227 12.53 -16.48 -2.88
N GLU A 228 11.22 -16.48 -3.18
CA GLU A 228 10.65 -15.98 -4.43
C GLU A 228 9.40 -15.17 -4.09
N PRO A 229 9.55 -14.02 -3.42
CA PRO A 229 8.41 -13.22 -3.00
C PRO A 229 7.58 -12.80 -4.23
N LYS A 230 6.26 -12.78 -4.10
CA LYS A 230 5.33 -12.38 -5.18
C LYS A 230 4.43 -11.25 -4.73
N GLN A 231 4.03 -10.39 -5.66
CA GLN A 231 3.09 -9.29 -5.37
C GLN A 231 1.77 -9.82 -4.80
N PRO A 232 1.29 -9.31 -3.66
CA PRO A 232 -0.04 -9.69 -3.18
C PRO A 232 -1.14 -9.38 -4.21
N THR A 233 -2.07 -10.31 -4.37
CA THR A 233 -3.20 -10.16 -5.27
C THR A 233 -4.52 -10.23 -4.51
N ASN A 234 -5.54 -9.62 -5.09
CA ASN A 234 -6.91 -9.77 -4.63
C ASN A 234 -7.35 -11.23 -4.85
N ILE A 235 -7.84 -11.89 -3.80
CA ILE A 235 -8.18 -13.32 -3.82
C ILE A 235 -9.22 -13.64 -4.91
N LEU A 236 -10.22 -12.77 -5.11
CA LEU A 236 -11.32 -13.01 -6.04
C LEU A 236 -11.03 -12.55 -7.46
N SER A 237 -10.39 -11.39 -7.64
CA SER A 237 -10.09 -10.88 -9.00
C SER A 237 -8.76 -11.36 -9.56
N ASN A 238 -7.89 -11.92 -8.71
CA ASN A 238 -6.49 -12.24 -9.00
C ASN A 238 -5.67 -11.06 -9.57
N GLU A 239 -6.15 -9.83 -9.37
CA GLU A 239 -5.45 -8.62 -9.78
C GLU A 239 -4.50 -8.17 -8.66
N GLU A 240 -3.33 -7.66 -9.02
CA GLU A 240 -2.42 -7.02 -8.06
C GLU A 240 -3.07 -5.79 -7.42
N PHE A 241 -2.75 -5.57 -6.14
CA PHE A 241 -3.25 -4.37 -5.47
C PHE A 241 -2.54 -3.12 -5.95
N VAL A 242 -3.30 -2.05 -6.09
CA VAL A 242 -2.76 -0.70 -6.27
C VAL A 242 -2.29 -0.15 -4.92
N MET A 243 -1.28 0.72 -4.93
CA MET A 243 -0.76 1.43 -3.75
C MET A 243 -1.83 1.92 -2.75
N GLY A 244 -2.89 2.56 -3.25
CA GLY A 244 -3.99 3.04 -2.40
C GLY A 244 -4.77 1.92 -1.71
N GLN A 245 -4.92 0.76 -2.37
CA GLN A 245 -5.55 -0.42 -1.78
C GLN A 245 -4.67 -1.01 -0.68
N TYR A 246 -3.35 -1.13 -0.91
CA TYR A 246 -2.41 -1.59 0.12
C TYR A 246 -2.50 -0.76 1.40
N ILE A 247 -2.41 0.57 1.27
CA ILE A 247 -2.50 1.49 2.42
C ILE A 247 -3.84 1.33 3.15
N SER A 248 -4.95 1.23 2.41
CA SER A 248 -6.28 1.04 2.99
C SER A 248 -6.42 -0.29 3.72
N VAL A 249 -5.92 -1.38 3.14
CA VAL A 249 -5.98 -2.72 3.73
C VAL A 249 -5.14 -2.77 5.01
N LEU A 250 -3.88 -2.31 4.98
CA LEU A 250 -3.02 -2.31 6.15
C LEU A 250 -3.57 -1.46 7.30
N ARG A 251 -4.21 -0.32 7.00
CA ARG A 251 -4.86 0.48 8.04
C ARG A 251 -6.01 -0.28 8.70
N GLN A 252 -6.88 -0.91 7.90
CA GLN A 252 -8.00 -1.71 8.42
C GLN A 252 -7.50 -2.92 9.24
N LEU A 253 -6.47 -3.62 8.78
CA LEU A 253 -5.86 -4.72 9.53
C LEU A 253 -5.32 -4.25 10.89
N LYS A 254 -4.66 -3.10 10.93
CA LYS A 254 -4.17 -2.48 12.18
C LYS A 254 -5.33 -2.12 13.11
N GLU A 255 -6.43 -1.57 12.58
CA GLU A 255 -7.64 -1.24 13.36
C GLU A 255 -8.26 -2.49 14.01
N TYR A 256 -8.17 -3.66 13.35
CA TYR A 256 -8.67 -4.94 13.88
C TYR A 256 -7.66 -5.74 14.72
N GLY A 257 -6.47 -5.21 14.96
CA GLY A 257 -5.39 -5.90 15.69
C GLY A 257 -4.72 -7.04 14.91
N GLU A 258 -4.95 -7.15 13.61
CA GLU A 258 -4.38 -8.19 12.74
C GLU A 258 -3.02 -7.73 12.19
N PHE A 259 -2.05 -7.61 13.08
CA PHE A 259 -0.70 -7.16 12.73
C PHE A 259 0.12 -8.24 12.02
N SER A 260 1.00 -7.81 11.11
CA SER A 260 1.94 -8.64 10.37
C SER A 260 3.28 -7.93 10.22
N VAL A 261 4.35 -8.55 10.70
CA VAL A 261 5.71 -8.04 10.50
C VAL A 261 6.04 -7.99 9.00
N THR A 262 5.76 -9.05 8.26
CA THR A 262 6.01 -9.13 6.80
C THR A 262 5.33 -8.00 6.04
N LEU A 263 4.05 -7.73 6.33
CA LEU A 263 3.33 -6.64 5.66
C LEU A 263 3.86 -5.27 6.06
N GLN A 264 4.32 -5.10 7.30
CA GLN A 264 4.94 -3.86 7.75
C GLN A 264 6.30 -3.63 7.06
N LEU A 265 7.12 -4.68 6.90
CA LEU A 265 8.37 -4.61 6.13
C LEU A 265 8.11 -4.27 4.66
N PHE A 266 7.05 -4.85 4.06
CA PHE A 266 6.64 -4.55 2.70
C PHE A 266 6.17 -3.09 2.55
N ARG A 267 5.44 -2.57 3.53
CA ARG A 267 5.09 -1.14 3.59
C ARG A 267 6.32 -0.25 3.70
N ASN A 268 7.32 -0.61 4.50
CA ASN A 268 8.57 0.14 4.65
C ASN A 268 9.41 0.14 3.34
N ALA A 269 9.17 -0.84 2.47
CA ALA A 269 9.71 -0.90 1.12
C ALA A 269 8.83 -0.16 0.08
N ASN A 270 7.86 0.66 0.52
CA ASN A 270 6.90 1.36 -0.34
C ASN A 270 6.12 0.42 -1.28
N PHE A 271 5.89 -0.82 -0.85
CA PHE A 271 5.20 -1.86 -1.63
C PHE A 271 5.90 -2.22 -2.95
N ASP A 272 7.19 -1.94 -3.04
CA ASP A 272 8.07 -2.38 -4.12
C ASP A 272 8.69 -3.73 -3.75
N LEU A 273 8.44 -4.75 -4.57
CA LEU A 273 8.87 -6.12 -4.33
C LEU A 273 10.39 -6.27 -4.39
N SER A 274 11.05 -5.60 -5.33
CA SER A 274 12.50 -5.67 -5.51
C SER A 274 13.21 -5.00 -4.35
N VAL A 275 12.71 -3.85 -3.88
CA VAL A 275 13.23 -3.17 -2.69
C VAL A 275 12.98 -4.00 -1.43
N PHE A 276 11.80 -4.62 -1.32
CA PHE A 276 11.43 -5.49 -0.21
C PHE A 276 12.36 -6.70 -0.11
N GLU A 277 12.58 -7.40 -1.22
CA GLU A 277 13.46 -8.57 -1.28
C GLU A 277 14.89 -8.20 -0.93
N LYS A 278 15.42 -7.13 -1.55
CA LYS A 278 16.79 -6.67 -1.30
C LYS A 278 17.03 -6.29 0.16
N ARG A 279 16.09 -5.57 0.78
CA ARG A 279 16.23 -5.10 2.17
C ARG A 279 16.01 -6.19 3.21
N ASN A 280 15.21 -7.20 2.90
CA ASN A 280 14.78 -8.22 3.86
C ASN A 280 15.27 -9.63 3.48
N LYS A 281 16.35 -9.74 2.69
CA LYS A 281 16.87 -11.01 2.17
C LYS A 281 17.03 -12.07 3.26
N GLN A 282 17.72 -11.74 4.35
CA GLN A 282 17.95 -12.67 5.46
C GLN A 282 16.65 -13.10 6.13
N TYR A 283 15.74 -12.16 6.44
CA TYR A 283 14.42 -12.48 7.01
C TYR A 283 13.61 -13.42 6.11
N LEU A 284 13.57 -13.14 4.80
CA LEU A 284 12.87 -13.99 3.84
C LEU A 284 13.49 -15.37 3.73
N LYS A 285 14.82 -15.46 3.77
CA LYS A 285 15.55 -16.70 3.71
C LYS A 285 15.28 -17.58 4.94
N LEU A 286 15.28 -17.00 6.14
CA LEU A 286 14.89 -17.70 7.37
C LEU A 286 13.44 -18.21 7.28
N LYS A 287 12.52 -17.39 6.79
CA LYS A 287 11.12 -17.82 6.59
C LYS A 287 10.96 -18.91 5.52
N ALA A 288 11.78 -18.90 4.47
CA ALA A 288 11.81 -19.97 3.49
C ALA A 288 12.30 -21.29 4.12
N ILE A 289 13.34 -21.25 4.96
CA ILE A 289 13.84 -22.42 5.68
C ILE A 289 12.78 -22.99 6.62
N GLU A 290 12.19 -22.15 7.50
CA GLU A 290 11.11 -22.57 8.42
C GLU A 290 9.94 -23.21 7.65
N ARG A 291 9.56 -22.61 6.51
CA ARG A 291 8.44 -23.10 5.69
C ARG A 291 8.76 -24.42 4.99
N HIS A 292 9.98 -24.58 4.50
CA HIS A 292 10.43 -25.81 3.85
C HIS A 292 10.29 -27.03 4.78
N PHE A 293 10.72 -26.92 6.04
CA PHE A 293 10.60 -28.02 7.00
C PHE A 293 9.16 -28.26 7.50
N LYS A 294 8.30 -27.23 7.42
CA LYS A 294 6.91 -27.30 7.89
C LYS A 294 5.93 -27.82 6.83
N ASP A 295 5.98 -27.27 5.62
CA ASP A 295 4.96 -27.46 4.58
C ASP A 295 5.41 -28.45 3.48
N GLU A 296 6.71 -28.57 3.18
CA GLU A 296 7.24 -29.34 2.03
C GLU A 296 7.78 -30.72 2.43
N THR A 297 6.91 -31.62 2.91
CA THR A 297 7.34 -32.87 3.55
C THR A 297 8.22 -33.79 2.71
N SER A 298 8.08 -33.78 1.39
CA SER A 298 8.85 -34.61 0.45
C SER A 298 10.21 -33.99 0.13
N ALA A 299 10.28 -32.70 -0.15
CA ALA A 299 11.53 -32.00 -0.42
C ALA A 299 12.39 -31.92 0.85
N SER A 300 11.77 -31.62 2.00
CA SER A 300 12.46 -31.56 3.29
C SER A 300 13.07 -32.89 3.69
N LYS A 301 12.40 -34.01 3.35
CA LYS A 301 12.91 -35.37 3.58
C LYS A 301 14.27 -35.55 2.92
N ILE A 302 14.43 -35.16 1.66
CA ILE A 302 15.69 -35.33 0.92
C ILE A 302 16.80 -34.58 1.64
N THR A 303 16.53 -33.33 2.02
CA THR A 303 17.48 -32.49 2.74
C THR A 303 17.87 -33.04 4.11
N ILE A 304 16.92 -33.62 4.85
CA ILE A 304 17.20 -34.27 6.14
C ILE A 304 18.06 -35.53 5.96
N ILE A 305 17.75 -36.35 4.94
CA ILE A 305 18.53 -37.56 4.65
C ILE A 305 19.95 -37.20 4.25
N GLU A 306 20.13 -36.21 3.38
CA GLU A 306 21.45 -35.69 3.00
C GLU A 306 22.21 -35.18 4.22
N PHE A 307 21.54 -34.44 5.10
CA PHE A 307 22.14 -33.96 6.34
C PHE A 307 22.59 -35.10 7.26
N ILE A 308 21.76 -36.12 7.47
CA ILE A 308 22.12 -37.30 8.29
C ILE A 308 23.34 -38.01 7.68
N LYS A 309 23.34 -38.22 6.36
CA LYS A 309 24.46 -38.86 5.66
C LYS A 309 25.75 -38.06 5.86
N VAL A 310 25.71 -36.74 5.64
CA VAL A 310 26.88 -35.87 5.80
C VAL A 310 27.39 -35.88 7.24
N MET A 311 26.49 -35.79 8.23
CA MET A 311 26.90 -35.81 9.66
C MET A 311 27.38 -37.17 10.14
N SER A 312 27.10 -38.23 9.38
CA SER A 312 27.61 -39.58 9.66
C SER A 312 28.95 -39.85 8.95
N LEU A 313 29.37 -39.00 8.00
CA LEU A 313 30.68 -39.13 7.36
C LEU A 313 31.78 -38.87 8.40
N GLY A 314 32.59 -39.89 8.70
CA GLY A 314 33.65 -39.82 9.70
C GLY A 314 33.31 -40.54 11.02
N ILE A 315 32.10 -41.08 11.15
CA ILE A 315 31.76 -42.07 12.16
C ILE A 315 31.74 -43.41 11.43
N ASP A 316 32.49 -44.40 11.91
CA ASP A 316 32.54 -45.76 11.35
C ASP A 316 31.22 -46.53 11.60
N LEU A 317 30.10 -45.97 11.12
CA LEU A 317 28.77 -46.55 11.17
C LEU A 317 28.59 -47.51 10.00
N ASP A 318 28.04 -48.70 10.28
CA ASP A 318 27.60 -49.62 9.23
C ASP A 318 26.54 -48.93 8.34
N LYS A 319 26.80 -48.93 7.03
CA LYS A 319 25.90 -48.39 6.01
C LYS A 319 24.49 -48.96 6.13
N ASN A 320 24.34 -50.23 6.50
CA ASN A 320 23.03 -50.85 6.69
C ASN A 320 22.22 -50.19 7.81
N LYS A 321 22.88 -49.72 8.88
CA LYS A 321 22.21 -49.04 10.01
C LYS A 321 21.75 -47.65 9.61
N ILE A 322 22.55 -46.93 8.81
CA ILE A 322 22.15 -45.64 8.24
C ILE A 322 20.93 -45.83 7.32
N ASP A 323 20.95 -46.85 6.46
CA ASP A 323 19.82 -47.14 5.58
C ASP A 323 18.56 -47.54 6.36
N ARG A 324 18.67 -48.33 7.44
CA ARG A 324 17.55 -48.61 8.36
C ARG A 324 17.01 -47.35 9.05
N CYS A 325 17.88 -46.44 9.47
CA CYS A 325 17.47 -45.16 10.04
C CYS A 325 16.69 -44.30 9.02
N ILE A 326 17.15 -44.28 7.76
CA ILE A 326 16.47 -43.59 6.65
C ILE A 326 15.12 -44.25 6.35
N GLN A 327 15.03 -45.58 6.33
CA GLN A 327 13.75 -46.29 6.16
C GLN A 327 12.79 -45.98 7.32
N THR A 328 13.29 -45.90 8.55
CA THR A 328 12.48 -45.57 9.73
C THR A 328 11.90 -44.16 9.66
N TYR A 329 12.61 -43.22 9.02
CA TYR A 329 12.07 -41.89 8.73
C TYR A 329 10.76 -41.96 7.93
N ASP A 330 10.66 -42.89 6.97
CA ASP A 330 9.50 -43.03 6.09
C ASP A 330 8.27 -43.60 6.79
N PHE A 331 8.48 -44.57 7.67
CA PHE A 331 7.38 -45.23 8.37
C PHE A 331 6.98 -44.52 9.66
N TYR A 332 7.91 -43.83 10.33
CA TYR A 332 7.71 -43.34 11.71
C TYR A 332 8.16 -41.89 11.90
N LYS A 333 7.70 -40.96 11.05
CA LYS A 333 8.03 -39.52 11.15
C LYS A 333 7.74 -38.91 12.53
N LYS A 334 6.74 -39.42 13.26
CA LYS A 334 6.36 -38.93 14.60
C LYS A 334 7.32 -39.38 15.71
N TYR A 335 8.24 -40.30 15.42
CA TYR A 335 9.18 -40.80 16.40
C TYR A 335 10.08 -39.66 16.91
N THR A 336 10.24 -39.57 18.24
CA THR A 336 10.93 -38.45 18.90
C THR A 336 12.36 -38.27 18.42
N TYR A 337 13.03 -39.38 18.11
CA TYR A 337 14.37 -39.38 17.55
C TYR A 337 14.43 -38.74 16.15
N ILE A 338 13.49 -39.09 15.26
CA ILE A 338 13.39 -38.50 13.92
C ILE A 338 13.01 -37.01 13.99
N GLN A 339 12.10 -36.65 14.88
CA GLN A 339 11.74 -35.24 15.12
C GLN A 339 12.94 -34.42 15.61
N SER A 340 13.84 -35.03 16.38
CA SER A 340 15.08 -34.39 16.83
C SER A 340 16.02 -34.13 15.65
N TRP A 341 16.16 -35.07 14.71
CA TRP A 341 16.92 -34.86 13.47
C TRP A 341 16.32 -33.74 12.62
N ILE A 342 14.99 -33.71 12.44
CA ILE A 342 14.30 -32.64 11.69
C ILE A 342 14.63 -31.26 12.28
N ARG A 343 14.47 -31.10 13.60
CA ARG A 343 14.76 -29.83 14.29
C ARG A 343 16.25 -29.46 14.21
N LEU A 344 17.13 -30.45 14.27
CA LEU A 344 18.57 -30.24 14.19
C LEU A 344 19.00 -29.80 12.79
N THR A 345 18.44 -30.42 11.75
CA THR A 345 18.65 -30.01 10.36
C THR A 345 18.11 -28.60 10.13
N GLU A 346 16.90 -28.28 10.60
CA GLU A 346 16.36 -26.93 10.52
C GLU A 346 17.28 -25.91 11.20
N LYS A 347 17.71 -26.19 12.45
CA LYS A 347 18.63 -25.33 13.20
C LYS A 347 19.97 -25.17 12.47
N TYR A 348 20.52 -26.22 11.86
CA TYR A 348 21.74 -26.15 11.05
C TYR A 348 21.62 -25.10 9.94
N TYR A 349 20.57 -25.18 9.12
CA TYR A 349 20.40 -24.25 7.99
C TYR A 349 20.13 -22.82 8.46
N ILE A 350 19.41 -22.63 9.56
CA ILE A 350 19.20 -21.31 10.19
C ILE A 350 20.54 -20.74 10.69
N SER A 351 21.30 -21.49 11.48
CA SER A 351 22.60 -21.04 12.03
C SER A 351 23.60 -20.75 10.91
N LYS A 352 23.59 -21.55 9.84
CA LYS A 352 24.40 -21.33 8.65
C LYS A 352 24.05 -20.02 7.92
N GLU A 353 22.76 -19.70 7.78
CA GLU A 353 22.34 -18.44 7.17
C GLU A 353 22.64 -17.22 8.07
N LEU A 354 22.63 -17.40 9.39
CA LEU A 354 22.99 -16.35 10.36
C LEU A 354 24.50 -16.18 10.55
N ASN A 355 25.32 -17.13 10.07
CA ASN A 355 26.75 -17.25 10.39
C ASN A 355 27.03 -17.32 11.91
N ASP A 356 26.17 -18.00 12.65
CA ASP A 356 26.31 -18.20 14.09
C ASP A 356 27.18 -19.46 14.35
N ILE A 357 28.47 -19.24 14.60
CA ILE A 357 29.48 -20.30 14.77
C ILE A 357 29.19 -21.12 16.03
N ASP A 358 28.85 -20.48 17.14
CA ASP A 358 28.56 -21.15 18.41
C ASP A 358 27.34 -22.07 18.27
N ALA A 359 26.29 -21.59 17.60
CA ALA A 359 25.11 -22.40 17.34
C ALA A 359 25.39 -23.55 16.35
N LEU A 360 26.32 -23.38 15.41
CA LEU A 360 26.76 -24.44 14.51
C LEU A 360 27.52 -25.53 15.29
N ASP A 361 28.46 -25.16 16.16
CA ASP A 361 29.23 -26.11 16.98
C ASP A 361 28.31 -26.93 17.91
N GLU A 362 27.30 -26.28 18.51
CA GLU A 362 26.26 -26.96 19.28
C GLU A 362 25.48 -27.97 18.42
N VAL A 363 25.16 -27.60 17.17
CA VAL A 363 24.47 -28.47 16.23
C VAL A 363 25.34 -29.66 15.83
N TYR A 364 26.62 -29.45 15.53
CA TYR A 364 27.56 -30.52 15.20
C TYR A 364 27.75 -31.50 16.35
N THR A 365 27.93 -30.99 17.57
CA THR A 365 28.06 -31.81 18.79
C THR A 365 26.83 -32.69 19.01
N LYS A 366 25.63 -32.09 18.87
CA LYS A 366 24.36 -32.83 18.97
C LYS A 366 24.20 -33.84 17.84
N ALA A 367 24.54 -33.47 16.60
CA ALA A 367 24.45 -34.36 15.44
C ALA A 367 25.34 -35.58 15.62
N TYR A 368 26.58 -35.38 16.10
CA TYR A 368 27.51 -36.46 16.42
C TYR A 368 26.93 -37.40 17.49
N SER A 369 26.43 -36.85 18.59
CA SER A 369 25.80 -37.66 19.66
C SER A 369 24.59 -38.46 19.18
N MET A 370 23.82 -37.90 18.25
CA MET A 370 22.67 -38.58 17.65
C MET A 370 23.14 -39.67 16.68
N ALA A 371 24.12 -39.39 15.82
CA ALA A 371 24.66 -40.38 14.90
C ALA A 371 25.24 -41.61 15.64
N MET A 372 25.95 -41.40 16.76
CA MET A 372 26.40 -42.51 17.62
C MET A 372 25.24 -43.35 18.19
N ARG A 373 24.06 -42.76 18.40
CA ARG A 373 22.85 -43.49 18.83
C ARG A 373 22.20 -44.29 17.72
N ILE A 374 22.50 -44.04 16.45
CA ILE A 374 22.04 -44.91 15.36
C ILE A 374 22.56 -46.32 15.57
N ASP A 375 23.82 -46.43 16.02
CA ASP A 375 24.49 -47.71 16.26
C ASP A 375 23.84 -48.54 17.37
N SER A 376 23.28 -47.88 18.38
CA SER A 376 22.63 -48.57 19.52
C SER A 376 21.16 -48.90 19.28
N ILE A 377 20.50 -48.24 18.32
CA ILE A 377 19.08 -48.45 18.02
C ILE A 377 18.89 -49.53 16.93
N TYR A 378 19.81 -49.64 15.97
CA TYR A 378 19.71 -50.54 14.79
C TYR A 378 20.92 -51.44 14.64
#